data_AF-A0A2T6C9Q3-F1
#
_entry.id   AF-A0A2T6C9Q3-F1
#
_cell.length_a   1.000
_cell.length_b   1.000
_cell.length_c   1.000
_cell.angle_alpha   90.00
_cell.angle_beta   90.00
_cell.angle_gamma   90.00
#
_symmetry.space_group_name_H-M   'P 1'
#
loop_
_entity.id
_entity.type
_entity.pdbx_description
1 polymer ?
#
loop_
_entity_poly.entity_id
_entity_poly.type
_entity_poly.pdbx_seq_one_letter_code
_entity_poly.pdbx_strand_id
1 'polypeptide(L)'
;MRKADLLDEVRAEIGVVSDRLNGSVERLYRSVAKVLYQKVPAYRYAGVYLTSGYQFREFCGAGFCPHVPVVPFGQGLFSLAAARGSVVREQTGAQVEIFVPFYRGHHLIGQLVVVGTPVHHIDEEDIALFNEIASLFETKVEECM
;
A
#
# COMPACT_ATOMS: atom_id res chain seq x y z
N MET A 1 -5.14 6.09 22.96
CA MET A 1 -6.00 6.00 21.77
C MET A 1 -6.08 4.54 21.38
N ARG A 2 -7.26 4.00 21.08
CA ARG A 2 -7.38 2.62 20.63
C ARG A 2 -6.95 2.54 19.17
N LYS A 3 -6.53 1.36 18.72
CA LYS A 3 -6.11 1.15 17.33
C LYS A 3 -7.22 1.48 16.33
N ALA A 4 -8.46 1.06 16.61
CA ALA A 4 -9.62 1.41 15.79
C ALA A 4 -9.75 2.93 15.58
N ASP A 5 -9.61 3.74 16.65
CA ASP A 5 -9.68 5.20 16.56
C ASP A 5 -8.60 5.77 15.60
N LEU A 6 -7.39 5.19 15.62
CA LEU A 6 -6.29 5.55 14.71
C LEU A 6 -6.60 5.19 13.26
N LEU A 7 -7.13 4.00 13.01
CA LEU A 7 -7.48 3.55 11.65
C LEU A 7 -8.63 4.40 11.09
N ASP A 8 -9.59 4.80 11.91
CA ASP A 8 -10.68 5.69 11.50
C ASP A 8 -10.17 7.11 11.17
N GLU A 9 -9.21 7.62 11.95
CA GLU A 9 -8.54 8.89 11.63
C GLU A 9 -7.79 8.79 10.29
N VAL A 10 -7.08 7.68 10.04
CA VAL A 10 -6.40 7.42 8.76
C VAL A 10 -7.41 7.40 7.61
N ARG A 11 -8.54 6.69 7.75
CA ARG A 11 -9.60 6.66 6.73
C ARG A 11 -10.13 8.05 6.43
N ALA A 12 -10.42 8.84 7.47
CA ALA A 12 -10.94 10.20 7.32
C ALA A 12 -9.94 11.09 6.57
N GLU A 13 -8.65 11.03 6.93
CA GLU A 13 -7.62 11.85 6.27
C GLU A 13 -7.39 11.45 4.82
N ILE A 14 -7.35 10.14 4.53
CA ILE A 14 -7.24 9.63 3.15
C ILE A 14 -8.46 10.05 2.32
N GLY A 15 -9.66 9.99 2.88
CA GLY A 15 -10.89 10.47 2.23
C GLY A 15 -10.80 11.95 1.86
N VAL A 16 -10.41 12.81 2.80
CA VAL A 16 -10.22 14.24 2.55
C VAL A 16 -9.17 14.53 1.48
N VAL A 17 -8.07 13.77 1.47
CA VAL A 17 -7.05 13.89 0.44
C VAL A 17 -7.61 13.50 -0.91
N SER A 18 -8.29 12.36 -1.00
CA SER A 18 -8.91 11.84 -2.22
C SER A 18 -9.88 12.85 -2.85
N ASP A 19 -10.75 13.46 -2.04
CA ASP A 19 -11.76 14.43 -2.52
C ASP A 19 -11.14 15.71 -3.09
N ARG A 20 -9.95 16.09 -2.63
CA ARG A 20 -9.24 17.30 -3.06
C ARG A 20 -8.40 17.08 -4.31
N LEU A 21 -8.28 15.86 -4.79
CA LEU A 21 -7.42 15.51 -5.92
C LEU A 21 -8.22 15.51 -7.22
N ASN A 22 -8.14 16.63 -7.94
CA ASN A 22 -8.65 16.75 -9.31
C ASN A 22 -7.75 15.99 -10.29
N GLY A 23 -7.94 14.68 -10.43
CA GLY A 23 -7.32 13.89 -11.50
C GLY A 23 -5.84 13.53 -11.31
N SER A 24 -5.29 13.62 -10.10
CA SER A 24 -3.87 13.30 -9.83
C SER A 24 -3.73 12.16 -8.83
N VAL A 25 -3.89 10.93 -9.33
CA VAL A 25 -3.73 9.70 -8.55
C VAL A 25 -2.33 9.57 -7.92
N GLU A 26 -1.30 10.09 -8.59
CA GLU A 26 0.07 10.12 -8.07
C GLU A 26 0.21 10.86 -6.73
N ARG A 27 -0.53 11.96 -6.56
CA ARG A 27 -0.54 12.72 -5.30
C ARG A 27 -1.28 11.95 -4.21
N LEU A 28 -2.26 11.13 -4.58
CA LEU A 28 -2.95 10.25 -3.64
C LEU A 28 -1.98 9.21 -3.09
N TYR A 29 -1.25 8.50 -3.97
CA TYR A 29 -0.24 7.51 -3.56
C TYR A 29 0.75 8.08 -2.54
N ARG A 30 1.31 9.26 -2.85
CA ARG A 30 2.29 9.93 -1.98
C ARG A 30 1.69 10.33 -0.63
N SER A 31 0.44 10.78 -0.62
CA SER A 31 -0.24 11.19 0.61
C SER A 31 -0.57 9.98 1.47
N VAL A 32 -1.13 8.92 0.89
CA VAL A 32 -1.46 7.68 1.61
C VAL A 32 -0.21 7.07 2.26
N ALA A 33 0.90 6.95 1.52
CA ALA A 33 2.15 6.44 2.08
C ALA A 33 2.61 7.24 3.31
N LYS A 34 2.49 8.57 3.26
CA LYS A 34 2.84 9.44 4.39
C LYS A 34 1.87 9.29 5.57
N VAL A 35 0.56 9.29 5.32
CA VAL A 35 -0.47 9.17 6.36
C VAL A 35 -0.32 7.86 7.12
N LEU A 36 -0.20 6.73 6.40
CA LEU A 36 0.00 5.41 6.99
C LEU A 36 1.22 5.39 7.91
N TYR A 37 2.37 5.85 7.41
CA TYR A 37 3.61 5.87 8.18
C TYR A 37 3.55 6.81 9.41
N GLN A 38 2.93 7.99 9.28
CA GLN A 38 2.91 8.98 10.35
C GLN A 38 1.89 8.67 11.45
N LYS A 39 0.74 8.09 11.09
CA LYS A 39 -0.38 7.88 12.02
C LYS A 39 -0.30 6.57 12.77
N VAL A 40 0.28 5.53 12.19
CA VAL A 40 0.31 4.20 12.80
C VAL A 40 1.75 3.85 13.18
N PRO A 41 2.16 3.99 14.46
CA PRO A 41 3.56 3.81 14.88
C PRO A 41 4.15 2.42 14.62
N ALA A 42 3.29 1.42 14.43
CA ALA A 42 3.70 0.07 14.09
C ALA A 42 4.20 -0.05 12.64
N TYR A 43 3.79 0.85 11.75
CA TYR A 43 4.21 0.82 10.34
C TYR A 43 5.58 1.50 10.21
N ARG A 44 6.59 0.71 9.87
CA ARG A 44 7.97 1.17 9.64
C ARG A 44 8.22 1.60 8.21
N TYR A 45 7.39 1.12 7.30
CA TYR A 45 7.34 1.59 5.93
C TYR A 45 5.93 1.50 5.39
N ALA A 46 5.56 2.49 4.58
CA ALA A 46 4.42 2.41 3.68
C ALA A 46 4.82 3.05 2.36
N GLY A 47 4.49 2.41 1.24
CA GLY A 47 4.86 2.91 -0.08
C GLY A 47 4.08 2.25 -1.20
N VAL A 48 4.24 2.80 -2.40
CA VAL A 48 3.58 2.32 -3.61
C VAL A 48 4.66 1.96 -4.62
N TYR A 49 4.57 0.75 -5.14
CA TYR A 49 5.36 0.28 -6.27
C TYR A 49 4.47 0.20 -7.50
N LEU A 50 4.89 0.80 -8.61
CA LEU A 50 4.17 0.77 -9.87
C LEU A 50 4.81 -0.22 -10.84
N THR A 51 4.00 -0.86 -11.66
CA THR A 51 4.50 -1.69 -12.76
C THR A 51 5.06 -0.81 -13.88
N SER A 52 6.23 -1.16 -14.41
CA SER A 52 6.82 -0.49 -15.57
C SER A 52 7.66 -1.50 -16.36
N GLY A 53 7.21 -1.88 -17.56
CA GLY A 53 7.83 -2.96 -18.32
C GLY A 53 7.72 -4.30 -17.58
N TYR A 54 8.85 -4.94 -17.28
CA TYR A 54 8.93 -6.25 -16.63
C TYR A 54 9.33 -6.17 -15.14
N GLN A 55 8.95 -5.08 -14.47
CA GLN A 55 9.41 -4.81 -13.10
C GLN A 55 8.43 -3.93 -12.32
N PHE A 56 8.49 -4.07 -11.00
CA PHE A 56 7.94 -3.14 -10.03
C PHE A 56 8.99 -2.06 -9.73
N ARG A 57 8.59 -0.79 -9.74
CA ARG A 57 9.43 0.35 -9.36
C ARG A 57 8.80 1.08 -8.19
N GLU A 58 9.57 1.35 -7.14
CA GLU A 58 9.12 2.23 -6.07
C GLU A 58 8.81 3.60 -6.64
N PHE A 59 7.56 4.03 -6.49
CA PHE A 59 7.09 5.34 -6.93
C PHE A 59 7.16 6.37 -5.80
N CYS A 60 6.75 5.94 -4.61
CA CYS A 60 6.85 6.71 -3.38
C CYS A 60 6.88 5.80 -2.15
N GLY A 61 7.48 6.28 -1.08
CA GLY A 61 7.49 5.60 0.21
C GLY A 61 7.73 6.58 1.35
N ALA A 62 7.39 6.15 2.55
CA ALA A 62 7.71 6.81 3.81
C ALA A 62 8.24 5.75 4.78
N GLY A 63 9.36 6.03 5.45
CA GLY A 63 10.06 5.08 6.33
C GLY A 63 11.15 4.27 5.63
N PHE A 64 11.57 3.16 6.25
CA PHE A 64 12.65 2.32 5.74
C PHE A 64 12.11 1.11 5.00
N CYS A 65 12.32 1.06 3.68
CA CYS A 65 11.97 -0.11 2.87
C CYS A 65 13.08 -1.17 2.91
N PRO A 66 12.79 -2.44 3.25
CA PRO A 66 13.77 -3.52 3.16
C PRO A 66 14.01 -4.00 1.72
N HIS A 67 13.20 -3.56 0.76
CA HIS A 67 13.31 -3.96 -0.64
C HIS A 67 14.13 -2.97 -1.47
N VAL A 68 14.68 -3.48 -2.57
CA VAL A 68 15.31 -2.64 -3.59
C VAL A 68 14.23 -1.81 -4.33
N PRO A 69 14.55 -0.57 -4.77
CA PRO A 69 13.58 0.29 -5.47
C PRO A 69 13.09 -0.28 -6.81
N VAL A 70 13.74 -1.32 -7.33
CA VAL A 70 13.39 -1.97 -8.59
C VAL A 70 13.39 -3.48 -8.40
N VAL A 71 12.23 -4.11 -8.53
CA VAL A 71 12.04 -5.56 -8.36
C VAL A 71 11.57 -6.17 -9.69
N PRO A 72 12.35 -7.05 -10.32
CA PRO A 72 11.92 -7.76 -11.53
C PRO A 72 10.69 -8.64 -11.29
N PHE A 73 9.86 -8.79 -12.32
CA PHE A 73 8.77 -9.77 -12.30
C PHE A 73 9.29 -11.20 -12.22
N GLY A 74 8.48 -12.09 -11.64
CA GLY A 74 8.83 -13.50 -11.41
C GLY A 74 9.65 -13.75 -10.15
N GLN A 75 9.95 -12.71 -9.36
CA GLN A 75 10.76 -12.81 -8.14
C GLN A 75 9.99 -12.34 -6.90
N GLY A 76 10.17 -13.08 -5.81
CA GLY A 76 9.79 -12.68 -4.46
C GLY A 76 8.30 -12.44 -4.23
N LEU A 77 8.01 -11.75 -3.12
CA LEU A 77 6.65 -11.53 -2.62
C LEU A 77 5.83 -10.59 -3.51
N PHE A 78 6.48 -9.61 -4.16
CA PHE A 78 5.83 -8.76 -5.16
C PHE A 78 5.17 -9.59 -6.27
N SER A 79 5.94 -10.51 -6.87
CA SER A 79 5.41 -11.34 -7.95
C SER A 79 4.37 -12.34 -7.45
N LEU A 80 4.52 -12.84 -6.23
CA LEU A 80 3.53 -13.72 -5.60
C LEU A 80 2.18 -13.02 -5.40
N ALA A 81 2.18 -11.78 -4.89
CA ALA A 81 0.98 -10.99 -4.69
C ALA A 81 0.28 -10.69 -6.03
N ALA A 82 1.06 -10.27 -7.03
CA ALA A 82 0.57 -10.04 -8.39
C ALA A 82 -0.05 -11.30 -9.01
N ALA A 83 0.59 -12.47 -8.87
CA ALA A 83 0.11 -13.72 -9.44
C ALA A 83 -1.17 -14.23 -8.76
N ARG A 84 -1.33 -13.98 -7.46
CA ARG A 84 -2.52 -14.39 -6.69
C ARG A 84 -3.72 -13.47 -6.90
N GLY A 85 -3.49 -12.21 -7.30
CA GLY A 85 -4.58 -11.24 -7.37
C GLY A 85 -5.07 -10.77 -6.00
N SER A 86 -4.33 -11.05 -4.91
CA SER A 86 -4.79 -10.83 -3.54
C SER A 86 -3.65 -10.38 -2.64
N VAL A 87 -4.01 -9.91 -1.43
CA VAL A 87 -3.05 -9.56 -0.38
C VAL A 87 -2.12 -10.75 -0.11
N VAL A 88 -0.81 -10.44 -0.01
CA VAL A 88 0.19 -11.35 0.55
C VAL A 88 0.73 -10.73 1.82
N ARG A 89 0.73 -11.52 2.89
CA ARG A 89 1.31 -11.20 4.19
C ARG A 89 2.42 -12.21 4.47
N GLU A 90 3.63 -11.72 4.67
CA GLU A 90 4.79 -12.54 5.04
C GLU A 90 5.34 -12.08 6.39
N GLN A 91 5.77 -13.02 7.22
CA GLN A 91 6.38 -12.72 8.52
C GLN A 91 7.83 -13.20 8.54
N THR A 92 8.74 -12.27 8.82
CA THR A 92 10.17 -12.55 9.02
C THR A 92 10.57 -12.09 10.41
N GLY A 93 10.66 -13.03 11.35
CA GLY A 93 10.93 -12.72 12.76
C GLY A 93 9.84 -11.84 13.38
N ALA A 94 10.22 -10.63 13.83
CA ALA A 94 9.31 -9.64 14.40
C ALA A 94 8.73 -8.65 13.36
N GLN A 95 9.15 -8.77 12.10
CA GLN A 95 8.67 -7.96 10.99
C GLN A 95 7.55 -8.68 10.25
N VAL A 96 6.57 -7.91 9.78
CA VAL A 96 5.55 -8.36 8.83
C VAL A 96 5.61 -7.47 7.60
N GLU A 97 5.53 -8.08 6.43
CA GLU A 97 5.51 -7.40 5.13
C GLU A 97 4.19 -7.71 4.45
N ILE A 98 3.54 -6.68 3.92
CA ILE A 98 2.22 -6.77 3.33
C ILE A 98 2.25 -6.14 1.95
N PHE A 99 1.75 -6.89 0.98
CA PHE A 99 1.71 -6.51 -0.42
C PHE A 99 0.26 -6.59 -0.87
N VAL A 100 -0.31 -5.43 -1.18
CA VAL A 100 -1.70 -5.32 -1.65
C VAL A 100 -1.67 -4.85 -3.10
N PRO A 101 -1.89 -5.76 -4.07
CA PRO A 101 -1.91 -5.38 -5.48
C PRO A 101 -3.20 -4.60 -5.79
N PHE A 102 -3.10 -3.67 -6.74
CA PHE A 102 -4.24 -2.91 -7.26
C PHE A 102 -4.21 -2.85 -8.79
N TYR A 103 -5.40 -2.87 -9.38
CA TYR A 103 -5.62 -3.13 -10.79
C TYR A 103 -6.49 -2.05 -11.46
N ARG A 104 -6.46 -2.03 -12.78
CA ARG A 104 -7.48 -1.39 -13.62
C ARG A 104 -8.08 -2.47 -14.49
N GLY A 105 -9.32 -2.87 -14.20
CA GLY A 105 -9.87 -4.12 -14.73
C GLY A 105 -8.93 -5.30 -14.41
N HIS A 106 -8.37 -5.95 -15.44
CA HIS A 106 -7.41 -7.04 -15.27
C HIS A 106 -5.93 -6.62 -15.38
N HIS A 107 -5.65 -5.31 -15.53
CA HIS A 107 -4.30 -4.81 -15.68
C HIS A 107 -3.72 -4.41 -14.32
N LEU A 108 -2.69 -5.12 -13.85
CA LEU A 108 -1.97 -4.76 -12.63
C LEU A 108 -1.30 -3.40 -12.80
N ILE A 109 -1.62 -2.45 -11.93
CA ILE A 109 -1.04 -1.10 -11.95
C ILE A 109 0.13 -1.01 -10.98
N GLY A 110 0.00 -1.63 -9.82
CA GLY A 110 1.00 -1.54 -8.77
C GLY A 110 0.63 -2.30 -7.51
N GLN A 111 1.37 -2.04 -6.45
CA GLN A 111 1.15 -2.60 -5.11
C GLN A 111 1.35 -1.54 -4.04
N LEU A 112 0.43 -1.48 -3.10
CA LEU A 112 0.67 -0.88 -1.80
C LEU A 112 1.52 -1.85 -0.98
N VAL A 113 2.63 -1.38 -0.45
CA VAL A 113 3.56 -2.16 0.37
C VAL A 113 3.63 -1.53 1.75
N VAL A 114 3.39 -2.34 2.78
CA VAL A 114 3.49 -1.92 4.19
C VAL A 114 4.40 -2.88 4.92
N VAL A 115 5.32 -2.33 5.73
CA VAL A 115 6.17 -3.10 6.63
C VAL A 115 5.86 -2.71 8.06
N GLY A 116 5.49 -3.69 8.88
CA GLY A 116 5.11 -3.53 10.27
C GLY A 116 6.10 -4.14 11.24
N THR A 117 6.26 -3.53 12.42
CA THR A 117 6.87 -4.18 13.58
C THR A 117 6.37 -3.55 14.90
N PRO A 118 6.08 -4.36 15.93
CA PRO A 118 6.16 -5.83 15.97
C PRO A 118 5.00 -6.51 15.23
N VAL A 119 5.18 -7.79 14.85
CA VAL A 119 4.23 -8.55 14.02
C VAL A 119 2.79 -8.55 14.54
N HIS A 120 2.61 -8.56 15.87
CA HIS A 120 1.31 -8.61 16.56
C HIS A 120 0.54 -7.29 16.51
N HIS A 121 1.13 -6.21 16.00
CA HIS A 121 0.44 -4.95 15.82
C HIS A 121 -0.26 -4.83 14.46
N ILE A 122 0.00 -5.75 13.52
CA ILE A 122 -0.76 -5.85 12.29
C ILE A 122 -1.71 -7.05 12.33
N ASP A 123 -3.01 -6.77 12.25
CA ASP A 123 -4.12 -7.71 12.27
C ASP A 123 -5.08 -7.46 11.09
N GLU A 124 -6.22 -8.13 11.13
CA GLU A 124 -7.21 -8.07 10.05
C GLU A 124 -7.83 -6.67 9.84
N GLU A 125 -7.84 -5.80 10.86
CA GLU A 125 -8.36 -4.43 10.70
C GLU A 125 -7.43 -3.61 9.81
N ASP A 126 -6.11 -3.82 9.91
CA ASP A 126 -5.16 -3.17 9.01
C ASP A 126 -5.27 -3.73 7.59
N ILE A 127 -5.42 -5.06 7.46
CA ILE A 127 -5.59 -5.69 6.14
C ILE A 127 -6.85 -5.17 5.45
N ALA A 128 -7.95 -4.99 6.19
CA ALA A 128 -9.17 -4.38 5.68
C ALA A 128 -8.91 -2.94 5.20
N LEU A 129 -8.25 -2.11 6.00
CA LEU A 129 -7.85 -0.75 5.61
C LEU A 129 -7.00 -0.74 4.33
N PHE A 130 -6.01 -1.63 4.22
CA PHE A 130 -5.13 -1.66 3.05
C PHE A 130 -5.88 -2.08 1.78
N ASN A 131 -6.84 -3.00 1.89
CA ASN A 131 -7.72 -3.36 0.78
C ASN A 131 -8.63 -2.18 0.39
N GLU A 132 -9.20 -1.46 1.35
CA GLU A 132 -10.01 -0.25 1.08
C GLU A 132 -9.18 0.81 0.31
N ILE A 133 -7.93 1.01 0.74
CA ILE A 133 -6.98 1.93 0.08
C ILE A 133 -6.64 1.46 -1.34
N ALA A 134 -6.41 0.15 -1.53
CA ALA A 134 -6.18 -0.41 -2.85
C ALA A 134 -7.38 -0.16 -3.77
N SER A 135 -8.60 -0.48 -3.33
CA SER A 135 -9.83 -0.21 -4.09
C SER A 135 -10.01 1.29 -4.42
N LEU A 136 -9.63 2.17 -3.49
CA LEU A 136 -9.61 3.61 -3.74
C LEU A 136 -8.62 3.98 -4.86
N PHE A 137 -7.42 3.38 -4.86
CA PHE A 137 -6.46 3.57 -5.95
C PHE A 137 -7.02 3.12 -7.29
N GLU A 138 -7.66 1.94 -7.34
CA GLU A 138 -8.28 1.41 -8.57
C GLU A 138 -9.33 2.39 -9.11
N THR A 139 -10.23 2.85 -8.25
CA THR A 139 -11.27 3.83 -8.60
C THR A 139 -10.67 5.13 -9.13
N LYS A 140 -9.65 5.66 -8.46
CA LYS A 140 -9.01 6.92 -8.88
C LYS A 140 -8.18 6.76 -10.15
N VAL A 141 -7.59 5.60 -10.41
CA VAL A 141 -6.93 5.32 -11.69
C VAL A 141 -7.94 5.34 -12.83
N GLU A 142 -9.14 4.81 -12.64
CA GLU A 142 -10.22 4.81 -13.64
C GLU A 142 -10.74 6.23 -13.92
N GLU A 143 -10.87 7.09 -12.90
CA GLU A 143 -11.34 8.48 -13.06
C GLU A 143 -10.34 9.42 -13.76
N CYS A 144 -9.03 9.12 -13.71
CA CYS A 144 -7.98 10.01 -14.21
C CYS A 144 -7.62 9.79 -15.70
N MET A 145 -8.27 8.85 -16.38
CA MET A 145 -8.02 8.53 -17.80
C MET A 145 -9.27 8.73 -18.65
#